data_AF-A0A7H9DQN8-F1
#
_entry.id   AF-A0A7H9DQN8-F1
#
_cell.length_a   1.000
_cell.length_b   1.000
_cell.length_c   1.000
_cell.angle_alpha   90.00
_cell.angle_beta   90.00
_cell.angle_gamma   90.00
#
_symmetry.space_group_name_H-M   'P 1'
#
loop_
_entity.id
_entity.type
_entity.pdbx_description
1 polymer ?
#
loop_
_entity_poly.entity_id
_entity_poly.type
_entity_poly.pdbx_seq_one_letter_code
_entity_poly.pdbx_strand_id
1 'polypeptide(L)'
;MGKLDSDIYKYHTIFNQIKQEFCSARFLFYDSVVNQSPHFSDRETVIIDLLDYSLHSYNVEKTKLAFRTLYSILDKIAYLINVYLKLGYNSHEVTYRKIWYSKKGKLNPLIEQSQNWALRGLFWLYKDFFEKEELHSYLEPEAKELSTIRNFIEHKSFKIIEFGRSGISEDGFTYIIEREYFIEKTLKLMKTIRAGIIYTSLFINIEETIKDYDSDKLGKIKLSILDDNLKI
;
A
#
# COMPACT_ATOMS: atom_id res chain seq x y z
N MET A 1 30.84 1.18 13.68
CA MET A 1 30.03 0.80 12.50
C MET A 1 30.43 1.70 11.35
N GLY A 2 30.84 1.17 10.20
CA GLY A 2 31.18 1.99 9.04
C GLY A 2 29.93 2.70 8.48
N LYS A 3 30.13 3.79 7.73
CA LYS A 3 29.04 4.52 7.04
C LYS A 3 28.23 3.60 6.11
N LEU A 4 28.92 2.63 5.50
CA LEU A 4 28.34 1.61 4.61
C LEU A 4 27.43 0.63 5.36
N ASP A 5 27.87 0.13 6.52
CA ASP A 5 27.05 -0.73 7.39
C ASP A 5 25.75 0.00 7.76
N SER A 6 25.85 1.27 8.17
CA SER A 6 24.70 2.08 8.59
C SER A 6 23.62 2.20 7.51
N ASP A 7 23.99 2.33 6.24
CA ASP A 7 23.03 2.48 5.16
C ASP A 7 22.32 1.15 4.83
N ILE A 8 23.04 0.03 4.84
CA ILE A 8 22.45 -1.31 4.66
C ILE A 8 21.42 -1.62 5.76
N TYR A 9 21.73 -1.29 7.03
CA TYR A 9 20.78 -1.45 8.13
C TYR A 9 19.52 -0.62 7.95
N LYS A 10 19.62 0.62 7.44
CA LYS A 10 18.44 1.46 7.16
C LYS A 10 17.54 0.82 6.09
N TYR A 11 18.13 0.32 5.01
CA TYR A 11 17.37 -0.32 3.92
C TYR A 11 16.62 -1.56 4.40
N HIS A 12 17.30 -2.43 5.16
CA HIS A 12 16.66 -3.61 5.74
C HIS A 12 15.59 -3.26 6.77
N THR A 13 15.78 -2.20 7.56
CA THR A 13 14.80 -1.75 8.56
C THR A 13 13.45 -1.44 7.89
N ILE A 14 13.46 -0.55 6.89
CA ILE A 14 12.21 -0.18 6.21
C ILE A 14 11.66 -1.34 5.37
N PHE A 15 12.51 -2.12 4.72
CA PHE A 15 12.04 -3.23 3.90
C PHE A 15 11.41 -4.35 4.74
N ASN A 16 11.94 -4.60 5.95
CA ASN A 16 11.32 -5.52 6.91
C ASN A 16 9.96 -5.01 7.38
N GLN A 17 9.84 -3.70 7.65
CA GLN A 17 8.55 -3.09 7.99
C GLN A 17 7.53 -3.26 6.85
N ILE A 18 7.91 -2.95 5.60
CA ILE A 18 7.04 -3.14 4.42
C ILE A 18 6.55 -4.59 4.31
N LYS A 19 7.45 -5.57 4.46
CA LYS A 19 7.08 -6.99 4.40
C LYS A 19 6.08 -7.36 5.49
N GLN A 20 6.32 -6.92 6.73
CA GLN A 20 5.45 -7.26 7.85
C GLN A 20 4.08 -6.61 7.72
N GLU A 21 4.02 -5.33 7.34
CA GLU A 21 2.76 -4.62 7.08
C GLU A 21 1.97 -5.29 5.96
N PHE A 22 2.63 -5.71 4.88
CA PHE A 22 1.99 -6.43 3.79
C PHE A 22 1.42 -7.78 4.25
N CYS A 23 2.21 -8.56 5.00
CA CYS A 23 1.76 -9.85 5.54
C CYS A 23 0.55 -9.67 6.46
N SER A 24 0.57 -8.68 7.35
CA SER A 24 -0.54 -8.37 8.25
C SER A 24 -1.78 -7.91 7.47
N ALA A 25 -1.63 -6.99 6.52
CA ALA A 25 -2.76 -6.52 5.71
C ALA A 25 -3.40 -7.64 4.89
N ARG A 26 -2.58 -8.54 4.32
CA ARG A 26 -3.06 -9.73 3.62
C ARG A 26 -3.86 -10.65 4.53
N PHE A 27 -3.40 -10.88 5.75
CA PHE A 27 -4.11 -11.73 6.71
C PHE A 27 -5.42 -11.07 7.18
N LEU A 28 -5.39 -9.76 7.50
CA LEU A 28 -6.59 -9.01 7.87
C LEU A 28 -7.67 -9.09 6.79
N PHE A 29 -7.29 -8.95 5.52
CA PHE A 29 -8.19 -9.08 4.40
C PHE A 29 -8.72 -10.51 4.22
N TYR A 30 -7.86 -11.53 4.34
CA TYR A 30 -8.30 -12.92 4.26
C TYR A 30 -9.34 -13.22 5.36
N ASP A 31 -9.01 -12.86 6.60
CA ASP A 31 -9.86 -13.10 7.76
C ASP A 31 -11.16 -12.27 7.70
N SER A 32 -11.16 -11.07 7.11
CA SER A 32 -12.39 -10.29 6.94
C SER A 32 -13.37 -10.87 5.92
N VAL A 33 -12.86 -11.58 4.92
CA VAL A 33 -13.67 -12.18 3.86
C VAL A 33 -14.18 -13.57 4.28
N VAL A 34 -13.30 -14.37 4.89
CA VAL A 34 -13.60 -15.76 5.25
C VAL A 34 -14.36 -15.87 6.57
N ASN A 35 -13.98 -15.10 7.58
CA ASN A 35 -14.68 -15.12 8.86
C ASN A 35 -15.84 -14.13 8.85
N GLN A 36 -17.06 -14.65 8.72
CA GLN A 36 -18.29 -13.84 8.78
C GLN A 36 -18.99 -13.93 10.13
N SER A 37 -18.38 -14.59 11.12
CA SER A 37 -18.95 -14.66 12.46
C SER A 37 -18.89 -13.27 13.11
N PRO A 38 -19.93 -12.88 13.87
CA PRO A 38 -19.90 -11.66 14.67
C PRO A 38 -18.72 -11.67 15.64
N HIS A 39 -17.95 -10.58 15.69
CA HIS A 39 -16.84 -10.44 16.61
C HIS A 39 -17.33 -9.88 17.96
N PHE A 40 -16.65 -10.19 19.06
CA PHE A 40 -17.06 -9.68 20.38
C PHE A 40 -17.02 -8.16 20.47
N SER A 41 -16.16 -7.50 19.68
CA SER A 41 -16.09 -6.02 19.61
C SER A 41 -17.36 -5.38 19.04
N ASP A 42 -18.18 -6.14 18.33
CA ASP A 42 -19.44 -5.64 17.76
C ASP A 42 -20.59 -5.72 18.79
N ARG A 43 -20.37 -6.42 19.92
CA ARG A 43 -21.38 -6.57 20.98
C ARG A 43 -21.56 -5.24 21.73
N GLU A 44 -22.78 -5.03 22.22
CA GLU A 44 -23.15 -3.88 23.05
C GLU A 44 -22.87 -2.51 22.40
N THR A 45 -22.66 -2.49 21.08
CA THR A 45 -22.49 -1.27 20.29
C THR A 45 -23.84 -0.85 19.73
N VAL A 46 -24.33 0.31 20.14
CA VAL A 46 -25.58 0.87 19.59
C VAL A 46 -25.28 1.53 18.25
N ILE A 47 -25.76 0.91 17.17
CA ILE A 47 -25.68 1.43 15.80
C ILE A 47 -27.09 1.77 15.36
N ILE A 48 -27.28 2.98 14.86
CA ILE A 48 -28.58 3.43 14.35
C ILE A 48 -28.76 2.84 12.95
N ASP A 49 -29.81 2.03 12.77
CA ASP A 49 -30.20 1.55 11.46
C ASP A 49 -30.78 2.70 10.62
N LEU A 50 -30.11 3.03 9.52
CA LEU A 50 -30.51 4.07 8.59
C LEU A 50 -31.38 3.55 7.43
N LEU A 51 -31.72 2.25 7.43
CA LEU A 51 -32.46 1.55 6.38
C LEU A 51 -31.82 1.70 4.99
N ASP A 52 -30.49 1.81 4.97
CA ASP A 52 -29.67 2.04 3.77
C ASP A 52 -28.73 0.87 3.45
N TYR A 53 -28.96 -0.27 4.12
CA TYR A 53 -28.17 -1.50 4.00
C TYR A 53 -26.69 -1.31 4.33
N SER A 54 -26.35 -0.28 5.12
CA SER A 54 -25.00 -0.06 5.62
C SER A 54 -24.55 -1.20 6.53
N LEU A 55 -23.33 -1.67 6.27
CA LEU A 55 -22.71 -2.72 7.05
C LEU A 55 -21.75 -2.13 8.07
N HIS A 56 -22.02 -2.44 9.32
CA HIS A 56 -21.14 -2.11 10.43
C HIS A 56 -20.76 -3.39 11.17
N SER A 57 -19.50 -3.79 11.03
CA SER A 57 -18.93 -4.91 11.78
C SER A 57 -17.41 -4.81 11.82
N TYR A 58 -16.82 -5.49 12.79
CA TYR A 58 -15.38 -5.68 12.88
C TYR A 58 -14.77 -6.22 11.59
N ASN A 59 -15.48 -7.14 10.92
CA ASN A 59 -15.01 -7.73 9.66
C ASN A 59 -14.95 -6.69 8.55
N VAL A 60 -15.95 -5.80 8.44
CA VAL A 60 -15.94 -4.70 7.48
C VAL A 60 -14.77 -3.73 7.76
N GLU A 61 -14.53 -3.40 9.02
CA GLU A 61 -13.41 -2.53 9.40
C GLU A 61 -12.04 -3.18 9.15
N LYS A 62 -11.88 -4.50 9.34
CA LYS A 62 -10.66 -5.23 8.94
C LYS A 62 -10.33 -5.05 7.46
N THR A 63 -11.33 -5.10 6.57
CA THR A 63 -11.13 -4.85 5.14
C THR A 63 -10.66 -3.42 4.88
N LYS A 64 -11.25 -2.42 5.54
CA LYS A 64 -10.81 -1.02 5.45
C LYS A 64 -9.37 -0.85 5.95
N LEU A 65 -9.03 -1.45 7.08
CA LEU A 65 -7.67 -1.43 7.64
C LEU A 65 -6.66 -2.06 6.68
N ALA A 66 -6.98 -3.22 6.10
CA ALA A 66 -6.14 -3.86 5.09
C ALA A 66 -5.93 -2.92 3.89
N PHE A 67 -6.99 -2.30 3.36
CA PHE A 67 -6.90 -1.35 2.26
C PHE A 67 -5.98 -0.16 2.59
N ARG A 68 -6.16 0.47 3.76
CA ARG A 68 -5.34 1.61 4.23
C ARG A 68 -3.88 1.22 4.35
N THR A 69 -3.59 0.07 4.98
CA THR A 69 -2.22 -0.42 5.14
C THR A 69 -1.57 -0.67 3.79
N LEU A 70 -2.25 -1.36 2.86
CA LEU A 70 -1.76 -1.59 1.50
C LEU A 70 -1.43 -0.30 0.77
N TYR A 71 -2.31 0.71 0.85
CA TYR A 71 -2.05 2.00 0.21
C TYR A 71 -0.86 2.73 0.84
N SER A 72 -0.72 2.66 2.17
CA SER A 72 0.41 3.28 2.88
C SER A 72 1.78 2.67 2.50
N ILE A 73 1.80 1.40 2.07
CA ILE A 73 3.03 0.73 1.63
C ILE A 73 3.60 1.39 0.38
N LEU A 74 2.78 1.97 -0.50
CA LEU A 74 3.25 2.70 -1.68
C LEU A 74 4.21 3.83 -1.30
N ASP A 75 3.83 4.66 -0.33
CA ASP A 75 4.64 5.77 0.15
C ASP A 75 5.91 5.28 0.87
N LYS A 76 5.85 4.14 1.56
CA LYS A 76 7.04 3.52 2.18
C LYS A 76 8.01 2.99 1.15
N ILE A 77 7.53 2.36 0.08
CA ILE A 77 8.37 1.96 -1.07
C ILE A 77 9.03 3.20 -1.67
N ALA A 78 8.28 4.26 -1.89
CA ALA A 78 8.81 5.53 -2.42
C ALA A 78 9.88 6.13 -1.51
N TYR A 79 9.66 6.11 -0.21
CA TYR A 79 10.64 6.57 0.77
C TYR A 79 11.91 5.71 0.78
N LEU A 80 11.78 4.39 0.70
CA LEU A 80 12.93 3.49 0.53
C LEU A 80 13.72 3.83 -0.74
N ILE A 81 13.05 4.03 -1.88
CA ILE A 81 13.71 4.43 -3.14
C ILE A 81 14.45 5.77 -2.97
N ASN A 82 13.82 6.78 -2.34
CA ASN A 82 14.45 8.09 -2.09
C ASN A 82 15.75 7.94 -1.31
N VAL A 83 15.73 7.15 -0.23
CA VAL A 83 16.87 6.96 0.66
C VAL A 83 17.95 6.11 0.00
N TYR A 84 17.55 5.07 -0.75
CA TYR A 84 18.46 4.16 -1.43
C TYR A 84 19.21 4.83 -2.59
N LEU A 85 18.48 5.49 -3.49
CA LEU A 85 19.05 6.21 -4.65
C LEU A 85 19.55 7.61 -4.31
N LYS A 86 19.37 8.08 -3.07
CA LYS A 86 19.75 9.42 -2.60
C LYS A 86 19.16 10.53 -3.47
N LEU A 87 17.87 10.43 -3.81
CA LEU A 87 17.19 11.35 -4.73
C LEU A 87 17.02 12.78 -4.18
N GLY A 88 17.24 12.98 -2.87
CA GLY A 88 17.30 14.31 -2.25
C GLY A 88 15.95 14.94 -1.95
N TYR A 89 14.86 14.16 -1.93
CA TYR A 89 13.58 14.63 -1.40
C TYR A 89 13.62 14.68 0.12
N ASN A 90 13.02 15.72 0.70
CA ASN A 90 12.76 15.76 2.14
C ASN A 90 11.74 14.68 2.50
N SER A 91 11.85 14.07 3.68
CA SER A 91 11.01 12.94 4.09
C SER A 91 9.51 13.22 3.97
N HIS A 92 9.07 14.44 4.29
CA HIS A 92 7.65 14.84 4.21
C HIS A 92 7.16 15.11 2.77
N GLU A 93 8.05 15.23 1.79
CA GLU A 93 7.69 15.47 0.38
C GLU A 93 7.58 14.17 -0.40
N VAL A 94 8.16 13.09 0.13
CA VAL A 94 8.18 11.81 -0.54
C VAL A 94 6.77 11.27 -0.58
N THR A 95 6.25 11.18 -1.79
CA THR A 95 5.05 10.45 -2.09
C THR A 95 5.37 9.50 -3.22
N TYR A 96 4.67 8.39 -3.24
CA TYR A 96 4.77 7.40 -4.30
C TYR A 96 4.51 7.98 -5.70
N ARG A 97 3.82 9.13 -5.79
CA ARG A 97 3.62 9.85 -7.04
C ARG A 97 4.80 10.71 -7.48
N LYS A 98 5.39 11.44 -6.56
CA LYS A 98 6.41 12.45 -6.88
C LYS A 98 7.80 11.86 -7.05
N ILE A 99 8.07 10.68 -6.47
CA ILE A 99 9.41 10.10 -6.36
C ILE A 99 10.09 9.83 -7.71
N TRP A 100 9.29 9.62 -8.76
CA TRP A 100 9.78 9.30 -10.10
C TRP A 100 10.31 10.52 -10.85
N TYR A 101 9.87 11.72 -10.47
CA TYR A 101 10.19 12.95 -11.14
C TYR A 101 11.31 13.69 -10.40
N SER A 102 11.87 14.70 -11.04
CA SER A 102 12.73 15.70 -10.42
C SER A 102 11.88 16.85 -9.88
N LYS A 103 12.46 17.72 -9.05
CA LYS A 103 11.79 18.96 -8.60
C LYS A 103 11.37 19.89 -9.75
N LYS A 104 11.93 19.70 -10.95
CA LYS A 104 11.59 20.43 -12.18
C LYS A 104 10.45 19.77 -12.99
N GLY A 105 9.83 18.71 -12.48
CA GLY A 105 8.69 18.02 -13.10
C GLY A 105 9.04 17.05 -14.23
N LYS A 106 10.31 16.97 -14.65
CA LYS A 106 10.78 15.96 -15.61
C LYS A 106 11.10 14.64 -14.90
N LEU A 107 10.97 13.50 -15.59
CA LEU A 107 11.41 12.19 -15.08
C LEU A 107 12.84 12.31 -14.51
N ASN A 108 13.09 11.69 -13.37
CA ASN A 108 14.39 11.78 -12.73
C ASN A 108 15.45 11.10 -13.63
N PRO A 109 16.53 11.79 -14.04
CA PRO A 109 17.54 11.20 -14.94
C PRO A 109 18.14 9.90 -14.42
N LEU A 110 18.27 9.74 -13.10
CA LEU A 110 18.76 8.49 -12.50
C LEU A 110 17.84 7.30 -12.79
N ILE A 111 16.54 7.55 -12.87
CA ILE A 111 15.52 6.52 -13.16
C ILE A 111 15.42 6.31 -14.68
N GLU A 112 15.39 7.41 -15.45
CA GLU A 112 15.31 7.38 -16.91
C GLU A 112 16.49 6.64 -17.56
N GLN A 113 17.70 6.85 -17.04
CA GLN A 113 18.94 6.28 -17.57
C GLN A 113 19.32 4.95 -16.91
N SER A 114 18.62 4.56 -15.83
CA SER A 114 18.91 3.32 -15.10
C SER A 114 18.87 2.10 -16.02
N GLN A 115 19.86 1.23 -15.97
CA GLN A 115 19.82 -0.08 -16.66
C GLN A 115 19.10 -1.15 -15.82
N ASN A 116 18.59 -0.79 -14.66
CA ASN A 116 17.88 -1.68 -13.76
C ASN A 116 16.42 -1.87 -14.22
N TRP A 117 16.18 -2.97 -14.92
CA TRP A 117 14.84 -3.31 -15.42
C TRP A 117 13.80 -3.46 -14.33
N ALA A 118 14.18 -3.85 -13.11
CA ALA A 118 13.25 -3.94 -11.99
C ALA A 118 12.82 -2.54 -11.48
N LEU A 119 13.74 -1.57 -11.46
CA LEU A 119 13.40 -0.17 -11.15
C LEU A 119 12.47 0.42 -12.22
N ARG A 120 12.77 0.17 -13.50
CA ARG A 120 11.89 0.59 -14.61
C ARG A 120 10.52 -0.09 -14.54
N GLY A 121 10.48 -1.39 -14.23
CA GLY A 121 9.25 -2.14 -14.03
C GLY A 121 8.41 -1.57 -12.88
N LEU A 122 9.05 -1.17 -11.78
CA LEU A 122 8.38 -0.51 -10.67
C LEU A 122 7.80 0.87 -11.06
N PHE A 123 8.55 1.64 -11.86
CA PHE A 123 8.06 2.90 -12.42
C PHE A 123 6.83 2.69 -13.31
N TRP A 124 6.86 1.72 -14.23
CA TRP A 124 5.73 1.43 -15.11
C TRP A 124 4.52 0.87 -14.36
N LEU A 125 4.74 -0.06 -13.42
CA LEU A 125 3.68 -0.54 -12.53
C LEU A 125 3.01 0.63 -11.80
N TYR A 126 3.80 1.60 -11.33
CA TYR A 126 3.25 2.78 -10.69
C TYR A 126 2.48 3.66 -11.68
N LYS A 127 3.06 3.91 -12.87
CA LYS A 127 2.48 4.78 -13.90
C LYS A 127 1.11 4.29 -14.33
N ASP A 128 0.99 2.98 -14.60
CA ASP A 128 -0.28 2.35 -14.99
C ASP A 128 -1.34 2.45 -13.88
N PHE A 129 -0.93 2.36 -12.61
CA PHE A 129 -1.87 2.34 -11.50
C PHE A 129 -2.21 3.70 -10.90
N PHE A 130 -1.47 4.78 -11.20
CA PHE A 130 -1.56 5.99 -10.36
C PHE A 130 -1.21 7.34 -11.01
N GLU A 131 -0.80 7.40 -12.29
CA GLU A 131 -0.51 8.68 -12.95
C GLU A 131 -1.78 9.43 -13.36
N LYS A 132 -1.79 10.74 -13.11
CA LYS A 132 -2.82 11.69 -13.56
C LYS A 132 -2.27 12.47 -14.74
N GLU A 133 -2.52 12.02 -15.96
CA GLU A 133 -2.70 12.97 -17.05
C GLU A 133 -4.20 13.11 -17.31
N GLU A 134 -4.67 14.30 -17.67
CA GLU A 134 -6.08 14.54 -18.00
C GLU A 134 -6.57 13.60 -19.12
N LEU A 135 -5.66 13.20 -20.02
CA LEU A 135 -5.88 12.16 -21.03
C LEU A 135 -5.93 10.74 -20.41
N HIS A 136 -5.05 10.43 -19.46
CA HIS A 136 -4.98 9.14 -18.75
C HIS A 136 -6.16 8.89 -17.81
N SER A 137 -6.88 9.93 -17.38
CA SER A 137 -8.07 9.76 -16.53
C SER A 137 -9.21 8.99 -17.21
N TYR A 138 -9.23 8.96 -18.55
CA TYR A 138 -10.10 8.09 -19.36
C TYR A 138 -9.50 6.70 -19.62
N LEU A 139 -8.17 6.58 -19.56
CA LEU A 139 -7.45 5.33 -19.84
C LEU A 139 -7.41 4.40 -18.62
N GLU A 140 -7.29 4.94 -17.41
CA GLU A 140 -7.15 4.15 -16.17
C GLU A 140 -8.11 4.63 -15.06
N PRO A 141 -9.44 4.43 -15.23
CA PRO A 141 -10.45 4.88 -14.25
C PRO A 141 -10.28 4.22 -12.87
N GLU A 142 -9.75 3.00 -12.82
CA GLU A 142 -9.57 2.22 -11.60
C GLU A 142 -8.52 2.82 -10.64
N ALA A 143 -7.42 3.34 -11.19
CA ALA A 143 -6.38 4.06 -10.44
C ALA A 143 -6.95 5.24 -9.63
N LYS A 144 -7.76 6.05 -10.32
CA LYS A 144 -8.41 7.24 -9.76
C LYS A 144 -9.41 6.86 -8.67
N GLU A 145 -10.16 5.79 -8.91
CA GLU A 145 -11.11 5.26 -7.95
C GLU A 145 -10.43 4.78 -6.67
N LEU A 146 -9.35 3.99 -6.75
CA LEU A 146 -8.59 3.55 -5.57
C LEU A 146 -8.05 4.73 -4.75
N SER A 147 -7.53 5.77 -5.41
CA SER A 147 -7.11 7.00 -4.73
C SER A 147 -8.27 7.74 -4.08
N THR A 148 -9.46 7.69 -4.68
CA THR A 148 -10.67 8.33 -4.16
C THR A 148 -11.16 7.57 -2.93
N ILE A 149 -11.29 6.25 -3.04
CA ILE A 149 -11.61 5.34 -1.93
C ILE A 149 -10.67 5.58 -0.75
N ARG A 150 -9.34 5.60 -0.97
CA ARG A 150 -8.36 5.90 0.08
C ARG A 150 -8.63 7.22 0.78
N ASN A 151 -8.90 8.28 0.01
CA ASN A 151 -9.15 9.60 0.57
C ASN A 151 -10.40 9.61 1.46
N PHE A 152 -11.48 8.95 1.01
CA PHE A 152 -12.70 8.87 1.80
C PHE A 152 -12.53 8.01 3.04
N ILE A 153 -11.87 6.85 2.96
CA ILE A 153 -11.61 6.00 4.12
C ILE A 153 -10.76 6.71 5.19
N GLU A 154 -9.76 7.51 4.78
CA GLU A 154 -8.84 8.17 5.72
C GLU A 154 -9.41 9.46 6.33
N HIS A 155 -10.21 10.22 5.58
CA HIS A 155 -10.49 11.61 5.90
C HIS A 155 -11.96 12.04 5.75
N LYS A 156 -12.86 11.16 5.29
CA LYS A 156 -14.27 11.51 5.05
C LYS A 156 -15.22 10.36 5.45
N SER A 157 -16.51 10.52 5.12
CA SER A 157 -17.50 9.47 5.30
C SER A 157 -17.34 8.39 4.22
N PHE A 158 -17.16 7.14 4.65
CA PHE A 158 -17.06 5.98 3.77
C PHE A 158 -17.98 4.88 4.24
N LYS A 159 -18.94 4.52 3.39
CA LYS A 159 -20.03 3.59 3.70
C LYS A 159 -19.91 2.35 2.83
N ILE A 160 -19.92 1.19 3.47
CA ILE A 160 -20.00 -0.10 2.79
C ILE A 160 -21.43 -0.59 2.94
N ILE A 161 -22.07 -0.99 1.84
CA ILE A 161 -23.44 -1.50 1.82
C ILE A 161 -23.48 -2.94 1.33
N GLU A 162 -24.48 -3.70 1.75
CA GLU A 162 -24.71 -5.07 1.24
C GLU A 162 -25.25 -5.04 -0.19
N PHE A 163 -26.13 -4.09 -0.50
CA PHE A 163 -26.70 -3.94 -1.84
C PHE A 163 -27.14 -2.50 -2.11
N GLY A 164 -26.97 -2.04 -3.35
CA GLY A 164 -27.42 -0.72 -3.77
C GLY A 164 -26.61 -0.18 -4.94
N ARG A 165 -26.41 1.15 -4.98
CA ARG A 165 -25.57 1.78 -6.00
C ARG A 165 -24.28 2.29 -5.36
N SER A 166 -23.16 1.81 -5.87
CA SER A 166 -21.85 2.37 -5.56
C SER A 166 -21.67 3.75 -6.20
N GLY A 167 -21.08 4.69 -5.48
CA GLY A 167 -20.88 6.06 -5.95
C GLY A 167 -20.63 7.06 -4.82
N ILE A 168 -20.29 8.28 -5.21
CA ILE A 168 -20.24 9.40 -4.26
C ILE A 168 -21.66 9.97 -4.15
N SER A 169 -22.11 10.24 -2.92
CA SER A 169 -23.40 10.90 -2.68
C SER A 169 -23.47 12.27 -3.38
N GLU A 170 -24.68 12.74 -3.69
CA GLU A 170 -24.89 13.97 -4.45
C GLU A 170 -24.24 15.20 -3.82
N ASP A 171 -24.21 15.25 -2.49
CA ASP A 171 -23.55 16.29 -1.69
C ASP A 171 -22.02 16.14 -1.59
N GLY A 172 -21.45 15.06 -2.13
CA GLY A 172 -20.03 14.75 -2.06
C GLY A 172 -19.53 14.27 -0.69
N PHE A 173 -20.44 14.08 0.28
CA PHE A 173 -20.08 13.82 1.67
C PHE A 173 -19.61 12.38 1.90
N THR A 174 -20.29 11.40 1.29
CA THR A 174 -20.05 9.97 1.50
C THR A 174 -19.68 9.27 0.21
N TYR A 175 -18.64 8.44 0.26
CA TYR A 175 -18.43 7.43 -0.77
C TYR A 175 -19.13 6.14 -0.32
N ILE A 176 -20.08 5.68 -1.13
CA ILE A 176 -20.86 4.46 -0.90
C ILE A 176 -20.31 3.39 -1.84
N ILE A 177 -20.01 2.21 -1.30
CA ILE A 177 -19.51 1.08 -2.08
C ILE A 177 -20.17 -0.22 -1.63
N GLU A 178 -20.52 -1.07 -2.58
CA GLU A 178 -20.96 -2.42 -2.26
C GLU A 178 -19.81 -3.26 -1.71
N ARG A 179 -20.12 -4.16 -0.78
CA ARG A 179 -19.13 -4.97 -0.07
C ARG A 179 -18.25 -5.78 -1.01
N GLU A 180 -18.85 -6.52 -1.93
CA GLU A 180 -18.16 -7.37 -2.89
C GLU A 180 -17.24 -6.54 -3.79
N TYR A 181 -17.72 -5.39 -4.25
CA TYR A 181 -16.94 -4.48 -5.07
C TYR A 181 -15.73 -3.91 -4.29
N PHE A 182 -15.90 -3.55 -3.02
CA PHE A 182 -14.78 -3.12 -2.19
C PHE A 182 -13.76 -4.24 -1.92
N ILE A 183 -14.22 -5.48 -1.74
CA ILE A 183 -13.35 -6.66 -1.60
C ILE A 183 -12.50 -6.85 -2.86
N GLU A 184 -13.11 -6.76 -4.05
CA GLU A 184 -12.42 -6.85 -5.33
C GLU A 184 -11.35 -5.77 -5.50
N LYS A 185 -11.69 -4.51 -5.19
CA LYS A 185 -10.75 -3.38 -5.24
C LYS A 185 -9.59 -3.56 -4.27
N THR A 186 -9.86 -4.05 -3.07
CA THR A 186 -8.82 -4.33 -2.07
C THR A 186 -7.90 -5.47 -2.53
N LEU A 187 -8.45 -6.54 -3.08
CA LEU A 187 -7.68 -7.66 -3.62
C LEU A 187 -6.80 -7.23 -4.81
N LYS A 188 -7.34 -6.41 -5.72
CA LYS A 188 -6.60 -5.84 -6.84
C LYS A 188 -5.43 -4.99 -6.34
N LEU A 189 -5.68 -4.04 -5.43
CA LEU A 189 -4.64 -3.23 -4.80
C LEU A 189 -3.58 -4.14 -4.16
N MET A 190 -3.98 -5.17 -3.41
CA MET A 190 -3.05 -6.10 -2.79
C MET A 190 -2.12 -6.80 -3.79
N LYS A 191 -2.65 -7.24 -4.94
CA LYS A 191 -1.86 -7.85 -6.02
C LYS A 191 -0.82 -6.85 -6.57
N THR A 192 -1.22 -5.60 -6.75
CA THR A 192 -0.33 -4.51 -7.20
C THR A 192 0.77 -4.22 -6.20
N ILE A 193 0.43 -4.09 -4.91
CA ILE A 193 1.43 -3.87 -3.85
C ILE A 193 2.41 -5.04 -3.77
N ARG A 194 1.91 -6.28 -3.91
CA ARG A 194 2.77 -7.47 -3.95
C ARG A 194 3.79 -7.38 -5.09
N ALA A 195 3.34 -7.01 -6.29
CA ALA A 195 4.23 -6.81 -7.43
C ALA A 195 5.25 -5.69 -7.15
N GLY A 196 4.81 -4.57 -6.56
CA GLY A 196 5.68 -3.46 -6.18
C GLY A 196 6.77 -3.86 -5.18
N ILE A 197 6.43 -4.66 -4.17
CA ILE A 197 7.41 -5.22 -3.21
C ILE A 197 8.43 -6.13 -3.90
N ILE A 198 7.96 -7.01 -4.82
CA ILE A 198 8.84 -7.90 -5.58
C ILE A 198 9.81 -7.07 -6.44
N TYR A 199 9.32 -6.11 -7.21
CA TYR A 199 10.16 -5.24 -8.02
C TYR A 199 11.15 -4.43 -7.17
N THR A 200 10.74 -3.96 -5.98
CA THR A 200 11.63 -3.27 -5.05
C THR A 200 12.77 -4.19 -4.58
N SER A 201 12.45 -5.45 -4.26
CA SER A 201 13.46 -6.44 -3.86
C SER A 201 14.45 -6.73 -4.99
N LEU A 202 13.95 -6.90 -6.22
CA LEU A 202 14.77 -7.18 -7.40
C LEU A 202 15.65 -5.97 -7.74
N PHE A 203 15.07 -4.77 -7.70
CA PHE A 203 15.76 -3.50 -7.90
C PHE A 203 16.98 -3.40 -6.96
N ILE A 204 16.75 -3.51 -5.66
CA ILE A 204 17.83 -3.40 -4.66
C ILE A 204 18.84 -4.52 -4.86
N ASN A 205 18.40 -5.76 -5.11
CA ASN A 205 19.32 -6.87 -5.32
C ASN A 205 20.25 -6.63 -6.51
N ILE A 206 19.72 -6.19 -7.66
CA ILE A 206 20.52 -5.89 -8.86
C ILE A 206 21.55 -4.78 -8.55
N GLU A 207 21.13 -3.69 -7.91
CA GLU A 207 22.04 -2.60 -7.55
C GLU A 207 23.12 -3.03 -6.55
N GLU A 208 22.79 -3.89 -5.58
CA GLU A 208 23.77 -4.42 -4.63
C GLU A 208 24.72 -5.44 -5.26
N THR A 209 24.30 -6.22 -6.27
CA THR A 209 25.22 -7.14 -6.98
C THR A 209 26.27 -6.42 -7.83
N ILE A 210 25.98 -5.21 -8.29
CA ILE A 210 26.91 -4.39 -9.07
C ILE A 210 27.95 -3.74 -8.15
N LYS A 211 27.59 -3.49 -6.89
CA LYS A 211 28.47 -2.92 -5.89
C LYS A 211 29.31 -4.05 -5.29
N ASP A 212 30.62 -3.90 -5.31
CA ASP A 212 31.54 -4.88 -4.73
C ASP A 212 31.41 -4.86 -3.20
N TYR A 213 30.99 -5.98 -2.58
CA TYR A 213 30.77 -6.09 -1.13
C TYR A 213 31.34 -7.38 -0.55
N ASP A 214 31.82 -7.27 0.70
CA ASP A 214 32.16 -8.39 1.57
C ASP A 214 30.87 -8.93 2.24
N SER A 215 30.28 -9.97 1.65
CA SER A 215 28.92 -10.47 1.94
C SER A 215 28.73 -11.12 3.32
N ASP A 216 29.80 -11.35 4.08
CA ASP A 216 29.78 -12.15 5.32
C ASP A 216 29.28 -11.39 6.57
N LYS A 217 28.82 -10.14 6.44
CA LYS A 217 28.48 -9.29 7.61
C LYS A 217 26.99 -9.18 7.98
N LEU A 218 26.08 -9.86 7.27
CA LEU A 218 24.63 -9.73 7.52
C LEU A 218 24.04 -10.97 8.20
N GLY A 219 23.66 -10.82 9.47
CA GLY A 219 22.95 -11.85 10.24
C GLY A 219 21.49 -12.02 9.80
N LYS A 220 21.02 -13.27 9.70
CA LYS A 220 19.61 -13.62 9.44
C LYS A 220 18.88 -13.82 10.76
N ILE A 221 17.69 -13.25 10.92
CA ILE A 221 16.82 -13.45 12.10
C ILE A 221 15.61 -14.28 11.70
N LYS A 222 15.27 -15.29 12.52
CA LYS A 222 14.04 -16.08 12.39
C LYS A 222 12.94 -15.35 13.16
N LEU A 223 11.79 -15.09 12.52
CA LEU A 223 10.63 -14.53 13.22
C LEU A 223 10.16 -15.53 14.29
N SER A 224 10.05 -15.07 15.54
CA SER A 224 9.46 -15.86 16.61
C SER A 224 7.96 -16.00 16.36
N ILE A 225 7.50 -17.23 16.12
CA ILE A 225 6.08 -17.55 16.01
C ILE A 225 5.53 -17.58 17.44
N LEU A 226 4.72 -16.58 17.81
CA LEU A 226 3.87 -16.66 18.99
C LEU A 226 2.57 -17.36 18.58
N ASP A 227 2.14 -18.34 19.38
CA ASP A 227 0.94 -19.13 19.12
C ASP A 227 -0.31 -18.23 19.14
N ASP A 228 -1.18 -18.36 18.13
CA ASP A 228 -2.35 -17.48 17.96
C ASP A 228 -3.35 -17.58 19.14
N ASN A 229 -3.27 -18.66 19.92
CA ASN A 229 -4.11 -18.94 21.08
C ASN A 229 -3.83 -18.03 22.31
N LEU A 230 -2.87 -17.12 22.22
CA LEU A 230 -2.49 -16.20 23.31
C LEU A 230 -3.08 -14.78 23.16
N LYS A 231 -3.97 -14.54 22.19
CA LYS A 231 -4.65 -13.25 22.02
C LYS A 231 -5.87 -13.18 22.97
N ILE A 232 -5.78 -12.32 23.98
CA ILE A 232 -6.87 -11.98 24.93
C ILE A 232 -7.92 -11.12 24.22
#